data_AF-A0AAW6IX42-F1
#
_entry.id   AF-A0AAW6IX42-F1
#
_cell.length_a   1.000
_cell.length_b   1.000
_cell.length_c   1.000
_cell.angle_alpha   90.00
_cell.angle_beta   90.00
_cell.angle_gamma   90.00
#
_symmetry.space_group_name_H-M   'P 1'
#
loop_
_entity.id
_entity.type
_entity.pdbx_description
1 polymer ?
#
loop_
_entity_poly.entity_id
_entity_poly.type
_entity_poly.pdbx_seq_one_letter_code
_entity_poly.pdbx_strand_id
1 'polypeptide(L)'
;MALEETSKAEHINQLLNRIELLVQSNNADEAPPIMDTLNSELKRWCESENPPTAEQLVAVQTNINNISKQANAVKNESSKAIIKQKKTGKAISAYKSV
;
A
#
# COMPACT_ATOMS: atom_id res chain seq x y z
N MET A 1 4.41 -30.83 -7.61
CA MET A 1 5.19 -29.57 -7.58
C MET A 1 4.30 -28.34 -7.73
N ALA A 2 3.24 -28.34 -8.57
CA ALA A 2 2.33 -27.19 -8.74
C ALA A 2 1.61 -26.65 -7.48
N LEU A 3 1.41 -27.45 -6.41
CA LEU A 3 0.68 -27.02 -5.22
C LEU A 3 1.45 -26.01 -4.34
N GLU A 4 2.79 -26.10 -4.31
CA GLU A 4 3.64 -25.19 -3.52
C GLU A 4 3.80 -23.83 -4.18
N GLU A 5 3.77 -23.79 -5.52
CA GLU A 5 3.88 -22.56 -6.32
C GLU A 5 2.65 -21.68 -6.14
N THR A 6 1.45 -22.27 -6.19
CA THR A 6 0.18 -21.56 -5.96
C THR A 6 0.12 -21.00 -4.54
N SER A 7 0.68 -21.72 -3.55
CA SER A 7 0.68 -21.30 -2.15
C SER A 7 1.55 -20.05 -1.92
N LYS A 8 2.74 -19.96 -2.54
CA LYS A 8 3.61 -18.77 -2.44
C LYS A 8 3.00 -17.55 -3.12
N ALA A 9 2.46 -17.73 -4.33
CA ALA A 9 1.79 -16.65 -5.06
C ALA A 9 0.57 -16.11 -4.29
N GLU A 10 -0.20 -17.01 -3.68
CA GLU A 10 -1.35 -16.64 -2.84
C GLU A 10 -0.90 -15.86 -1.60
N HIS A 11 0.17 -16.31 -0.93
CA HIS A 11 0.71 -15.62 0.25
C HIS A 11 1.19 -14.19 -0.08
N ILE A 12 1.92 -14.01 -1.18
CA ILE A 12 2.34 -12.69 -1.67
C ILE A 12 1.12 -11.79 -1.94
N ASN A 13 0.07 -12.33 -2.58
CA ASN A 13 -1.16 -11.58 -2.83
C ASN A 13 -1.89 -11.19 -1.54
N GLN A 14 -1.89 -12.05 -0.51
CA GLN A 14 -2.44 -11.69 0.80
C GLN A 14 -1.70 -10.53 1.44
N LEU A 15 -0.36 -10.52 1.37
CA LEU A 15 0.46 -9.41 1.87
C LEU A 15 0.14 -8.10 1.12
N LEU A 16 0.02 -8.16 -0.21
CA LEU A 16 -0.37 -7.03 -1.04
C LEU A 16 -1.77 -6.48 -0.69
N ASN A 17 -2.76 -7.37 -0.54
CA ASN A 17 -4.12 -7.00 -0.13
C ASN A 17 -4.13 -6.32 1.25
N ARG A 18 -3.30 -6.81 2.18
CA ARG A 18 -3.21 -6.22 3.52
C ARG A 18 -2.60 -4.81 3.47
N ILE A 19 -1.58 -4.59 2.64
CA ILE A 19 -1.02 -3.26 2.42
C ILE A 19 -2.07 -2.34 1.77
N GLU A 20 -2.84 -2.83 0.80
CA GLU A 20 -3.91 -2.06 0.16
C GLU A 20 -4.98 -1.61 1.18
N LEU A 21 -5.43 -2.50 2.06
CA LEU A 21 -6.39 -2.18 3.12
C LEU A 21 -5.89 -1.09 4.07
N LEU A 22 -4.59 -1.11 4.41
CA LEU A 22 -3.95 -0.09 5.24
C LEU A 22 -3.90 1.27 4.53
N VAL A 23 -3.61 1.28 3.22
CA VAL A 23 -3.65 2.48 2.40
C VAL A 23 -5.07 3.07 2.36
N GLN A 24 -6.09 2.24 2.14
CA GLN A 24 -7.49 2.66 2.10
C GLN A 24 -7.98 3.16 3.47
N SER A 25 -7.47 2.60 4.55
CA SER A 25 -7.80 3.00 5.93
C SER A 25 -6.96 4.19 6.43
N ASN A 26 -6.11 4.78 5.57
CA ASN A 26 -5.17 5.85 5.92
C ASN A 26 -4.29 5.52 7.14
N ASN A 27 -3.95 4.24 7.31
CA ASN A 27 -3.18 3.70 8.42
C ASN A 27 -1.79 3.29 7.94
N ALA A 28 -0.98 4.29 7.57
CA ALA A 28 0.34 4.07 7.01
C ALA A 28 1.36 3.56 8.04
N ASP A 29 1.13 3.80 9.34
CA ASP A 29 2.05 3.43 10.42
C ASP A 29 2.17 1.91 10.59
N GLU A 30 1.13 1.14 10.25
CA GLU A 30 1.14 -0.33 10.35
C GLU A 30 1.66 -1.04 9.09
N ALA A 31 1.89 -0.30 8.00
CA ALA A 31 2.32 -0.86 6.71
C ALA A 31 3.80 -1.30 6.65
N PRO A 32 4.79 -0.62 7.27
CA PRO A 32 6.21 -0.95 7.18
C PRO A 32 6.57 -2.42 7.48
N PRO A 33 6.09 -3.06 8.57
CA PRO A 33 6.45 -4.46 8.85
C PRO A 33 5.91 -5.43 7.79
N ILE A 34 4.77 -5.13 7.18
CA ILE A 34 4.17 -5.97 6.13
C ILE A 34 4.93 -5.78 4.81
N MET A 35 5.37 -4.56 4.51
CA MET A 35 6.23 -4.29 3.34
C MET A 35 7.59 -4.98 3.45
N ASP A 36 8.19 -5.01 4.64
CA ASP A 36 9.45 -5.72 4.87
C ASP A 36 9.30 -7.24 4.70
N THR A 37 8.20 -7.79 5.25
CA THR A 37 7.82 -9.19 5.06
C THR A 37 7.59 -9.52 3.58
N LEU A 38 6.86 -8.68 2.85
CA LEU A 38 6.62 -8.83 1.41
C LEU A 38 7.95 -8.86 0.62
N ASN A 39 8.86 -7.93 0.91
CA ASN A 39 10.17 -7.89 0.24
C ASN A 39 11.00 -9.14 0.51
N SER A 40 11.00 -9.62 1.75
CA SER A 40 11.73 -10.82 2.15
C SER A 40 11.16 -12.07 1.47
N GLU A 41 9.84 -12.22 1.45
CA GLU A 41 9.16 -13.35 0.80
C GLU A 41 9.31 -13.31 -0.73
N LEU A 42 9.26 -12.13 -1.36
CA LEU A 42 9.51 -11.99 -2.79
C LEU A 42 10.94 -12.42 -3.17
N LYS A 43 11.95 -11.98 -2.40
CA LYS A 43 13.34 -12.41 -2.63
C LYS A 43 13.46 -13.92 -2.48
N ARG A 44 12.93 -14.46 -1.38
CA ARG A 44 12.98 -15.89 -1.09
C ARG A 44 12.25 -16.72 -2.15
N TRP A 45 11.16 -16.21 -2.71
CA TRP A 45 10.46 -16.87 -3.81
C TRP A 45 11.29 -16.86 -5.09
N CYS A 46 11.88 -15.72 -5.46
CA CYS A 46 12.78 -15.58 -6.61
C CYS A 46 14.05 -16.45 -6.50
N GLU A 47 14.57 -16.64 -5.30
CA GLU A 47 15.78 -17.44 -5.04
C GLU A 47 15.47 -18.93 -4.77
N SER A 48 14.20 -19.32 -4.75
CA SER A 48 13.81 -20.71 -4.48
C SER A 48 13.94 -21.61 -5.70
N GLU A 49 13.92 -22.92 -5.47
CA GLU A 49 13.96 -23.95 -6.53
C GLU A 49 12.79 -23.85 -7.53
N ASN A 50 11.71 -23.17 -7.15
CA ASN A 50 10.55 -22.88 -7.99
C ASN A 50 10.30 -21.36 -8.02
N PRO A 51 11.07 -20.60 -8.82
CA PRO A 51 10.92 -19.16 -8.93
C PRO A 51 9.59 -18.79 -9.60
N PRO A 52 9.07 -17.57 -9.36
CA PRO A 52 7.84 -17.11 -9.99
C PRO A 52 7.98 -17.05 -11.51
N THR A 53 6.89 -17.38 -12.21
CA THR A 53 6.83 -17.17 -13.67
C THR A 53 6.78 -15.68 -13.99
N ALA A 54 7.14 -15.32 -15.23
CA ALA A 54 7.09 -13.93 -15.68
C ALA A 54 5.69 -13.32 -15.52
N GLU A 55 4.63 -14.08 -15.80
CA GLU A 55 3.24 -13.62 -15.61
C GLU A 55 2.92 -13.31 -14.14
N GLN A 56 3.39 -14.16 -13.21
CA GLN A 56 3.20 -13.94 -11.77
C GLN A 56 3.95 -12.70 -11.30
N LEU A 57 5.19 -12.49 -11.77
CA LEU A 57 5.95 -11.27 -11.47
C LEU A 57 5.26 -10.01 -12.01
N VAL A 58 4.70 -10.07 -13.23
CA VAL A 58 3.97 -8.95 -13.82
C VAL A 58 2.69 -8.65 -13.03
N ALA A 59 1.96 -9.67 -12.58
CA ALA A 59 0.78 -9.49 -11.73
C ALA A 59 1.14 -8.83 -10.40
N VAL A 60 2.19 -9.31 -9.71
CA VAL A 60 2.71 -8.72 -8.47
C VAL A 60 3.12 -7.27 -8.68
N GLN A 61 3.89 -6.99 -9.73
CA GLN A 61 4.35 -5.63 -10.04
C GLN A 61 3.19 -4.68 -10.34
N THR A 62 2.15 -5.17 -11.02
CA THR A 62 0.94 -4.41 -11.32
C THR A 62 0.20 -4.03 -10.03
N ASN A 63 0.05 -4.97 -9.10
CA ASN A 63 -0.57 -4.73 -7.81
C ASN A 63 0.23 -3.72 -6.97
N ILE A 64 1.56 -3.85 -6.90
CA ILE A 64 2.43 -2.89 -6.22
C ILE A 64 2.25 -1.48 -6.80
N ASN A 65 2.21 -1.35 -8.13
CA ASN A 65 2.02 -0.07 -8.80
C ASN A 65 0.66 0.55 -8.50
N ASN A 66 -0.41 -0.27 -8.46
CA ASN A 66 -1.75 0.20 -8.13
C ASN A 66 -1.84 0.68 -6.68
N ILE A 67 -1.29 -0.07 -5.73
CA ILE A 67 -1.23 0.33 -4.32
C ILE A 67 -0.44 1.64 -4.15
N SER A 68 0.69 1.78 -4.84
CA SER A 68 1.51 3.00 -4.81
C SER A 68 0.75 4.23 -5.36
N LYS A 69 -0.04 4.06 -6.43
CA LYS A 69 -0.92 5.11 -6.95
C LYS A 69 -2.00 5.49 -5.93
N GLN A 70 -2.66 4.50 -5.31
CA GLN A 70 -3.67 4.72 -4.28
C GLN A 70 -3.09 5.48 -3.07
N ALA A 71 -1.93 5.07 -2.56
CA ALA A 71 -1.26 5.73 -1.44
C ALA A 71 -0.95 7.20 -1.73
N ASN A 72 -0.50 7.50 -2.95
CA ASN A 72 -0.26 8.89 -3.35
C ASN A 72 -1.55 9.71 -3.48
N ALA A 73 -2.64 9.11 -3.95
CA ALA A 73 -3.95 9.75 -4.00
C ALA A 73 -4.45 10.10 -2.59
N VAL A 74 -4.44 9.13 -1.67
CA VAL A 74 -4.86 9.32 -0.26
C VAL A 74 -4.02 10.40 0.44
N LYS A 75 -2.70 10.42 0.22
CA LYS A 75 -1.80 11.47 0.73
C LYS A 75 -2.18 12.86 0.21
N ASN A 76 -2.49 12.97 -1.09
CA ASN A 76 -2.86 14.23 -1.72
C ASN A 76 -4.22 14.73 -1.20
N GLU A 77 -5.20 13.84 -1.04
CA GLU A 77 -6.51 14.18 -0.45
C GLU A 77 -6.39 14.63 0.99
N SER A 78 -5.62 13.90 1.81
CA SER A 78 -5.33 14.28 3.19
C SER A 78 -4.67 15.65 3.28
N SER A 79 -3.67 15.91 2.43
CA SER A 79 -3.00 17.21 2.38
C SER A 79 -3.96 18.36 2.03
N LYS A 80 -4.83 18.15 1.04
CA LYS A 80 -5.88 19.12 0.65
C LYS A 80 -6.86 19.39 1.80
N ALA A 81 -7.29 18.36 2.50
CA ALA A 81 -8.21 18.47 3.63
C ALA A 81 -7.61 19.31 4.77
N ILE A 82 -6.34 19.07 5.13
CA ILE A 82 -5.62 19.85 6.15
C ILE A 82 -5.51 21.33 5.75
N ILE A 83 -5.15 21.61 4.48
CA ILE A 83 -5.05 22.99 3.98
C ILE A 83 -6.42 23.69 4.05
N LYS A 84 -7.49 23.00 3.64
CA LYS A 84 -8.87 23.53 3.71
C LYS A 84 -9.27 23.82 5.16
N GLN A 85 -9.03 22.89 6.08
CA GLN A 85 -9.32 23.06 7.49
C GLN A 85 -8.57 24.26 8.10
N LYS A 86 -7.28 24.42 7.79
CA LYS A 86 -6.49 25.59 8.23
C LYS A 86 -7.04 26.91 7.71
N LYS A 87 -7.50 26.96 6.45
CA LYS A 87 -8.15 28.16 5.87
C LYS A 87 -9.47 28.46 6.56
N THR A 88 -10.32 27.46 6.77
CA THR A 88 -11.61 27.63 7.47
C THR A 88 -11.40 28.06 8.93
N GLY A 89 -10.43 27.49 9.63
CA GLY A 89 -10.09 27.87 11.00
C GLY A 89 -9.70 29.35 11.10
N LYS A 90 -8.83 29.83 10.21
CA LYS A 90 -8.46 31.26 10.14
C LYS A 90 -9.66 32.16 9.84
N ALA A 91 -10.55 31.75 8.95
CA ALA A 91 -11.76 32.51 8.63
C ALA A 91 -12.70 32.61 9.84
N ILE A 92 -12.90 31.52 10.60
CA ILE A 92 -13.73 31.54 11.81
C ILE A 92 -13.10 32.40 12.91
N SER A 93 -11.78 32.31 13.11
CA SER A 93 -11.06 33.16 14.07
C SER A 93 -11.22 34.65 13.76
N ALA A 94 -11.18 35.05 12.48
CA ALA A 94 -11.38 36.44 12.08
C ALA A 94 -12.79 36.97 12.40
N TYR A 95 -13.81 36.11 12.39
CA TYR A 95 -15.18 36.46 12.75
C TYR A 95 -15.46 36.44 14.26
N LYS A 96 -14.65 35.76 15.08
CA LYS A 96 -14.79 35.72 16.54
C LYS A 96 -14.03 36.82 17.28
N SER A 97 -13.09 37.49 16.61
CA SER A 97 -12.30 38.60 17.20
C SER A 97 -12.99 39.97 17.11
N VAL A 98 -14.32 39.99 17.05
CA VAL A 98 -15.17 41.20 17.15
C VAL A 98 -15.95 41.18 18.45
#